data_AF-A0A1G2UZ87-F1
#
_entry.id   AF-A0A1G2UZ87-F1
#
_cell.length_a   1.000
_cell.length_b   1.000
_cell.length_c   1.000
_cell.angle_alpha   90.00
_cell.angle_beta   90.00
_cell.angle_gamma   90.00
#
_symmetry.space_group_name_H-M   'P 1'
#
loop_
_entity.id
_entity.type
_entity.pdbx_description
1 polymer ?
#
loop_
_entity_poly.entity_id
_entity_poly.type
_entity_poly.pdbx_seq_one_letter_code
_entity_poly.pdbx_strand_id
1 'polypeptide(L)' 'MKAKIIRITDSDRFITFLFWLEGKNYPLMYTGKQYRNYEIWSQFKVGDWVEGLEWKDEKKKLIDADSPVHLA' A
#
# COMPACT_ATOMS: atom_id res chain seq x y z
N MET A 1 -2.11 -5.31 8.79
CA MET A 1 -0.64 -5.16 8.95
C MET A 1 -0.28 -3.68 9.05
N LYS A 2 0.82 -3.32 9.73
CA LYS A 2 1.33 -1.93 9.80
C LYS A 2 2.52 -1.74 8.85
N ALA A 3 2.52 -0.68 8.05
CA ALA A 3 3.61 -0.41 7.10
C ALA A 3 3.87 1.09 6.93
N LYS A 4 5.13 1.44 6.66
CA LYS A 4 5.51 2.80 6.27
C LYS A 4 5.57 2.92 4.75
N ILE A 5 4.95 3.95 4.20
CA ILE A 5 5.11 4.28 2.77
C ILE A 5 6.50 4.90 2.56
N ILE A 6 7.33 4.24 1.75
CA ILE A 6 8.68 4.71 1.43
C ILE A 6 8.77 5.32 0.03
N ARG A 7 7.82 4.99 -0.86
CA ARG A 7 7.71 5.60 -2.19
C ARG A 7 6.29 5.52 -2.70
N ILE A 8 5.87 6.56 -3.42
CA ILE A 8 4.65 6.58 -4.22
C ILE A 8 5.07 6.93 -5.65
N THR A 9 4.62 6.14 -6.61
CA THR A 9 4.76 6.41 -8.03
C THR A 9 3.37 6.51 -8.60
N ASP A 10 2.92 7.74 -8.79
CA ASP A 10 1.64 8.01 -9.43
C ASP A 10 1.84 8.13 -10.95
N SER A 11 0.96 7.50 -11.69
CA SER A 11 0.82 7.63 -13.13
C SER A 11 -0.67 7.79 -13.42
N ASP A 12 -1.03 8.45 -14.51
CA ASP A 12 -2.43 8.71 -14.90
C ASP A 12 -3.38 7.49 -14.86
N ARG A 13 -2.83 6.27 -14.81
CA ARG A 13 -3.59 5.00 -14.80
C ARG A 13 -3.35 4.12 -13.56
N PHE A 14 -2.32 4.39 -12.76
CA PHE A 14 -1.90 3.51 -11.66
C PHE A 14 -1.17 4.29 -10.57
N ILE A 15 -1.41 3.96 -9.30
CA ILE A 15 -0.56 4.40 -8.19
C ILE A 15 0.19 3.20 -7.64
N THR A 16 1.52 3.21 -7.72
CA THR A 16 2.38 2.21 -7.12
C THR A 16 2.97 2.73 -5.81
N PHE A 17 2.69 2.00 -4.73
CA PHE A 17 3.29 2.21 -3.42
C PHE A 17 4.44 1.24 -3.21
N LEU A 18 5.47 1.70 -2.52
CA LEU A 18 6.49 0.86 -1.92
C LEU A 18 6.37 1.01 -0.41
N PHE A 19 6.16 -0.09 0.28
CA PHE A 19 5.94 -0.16 1.72
C PHE A 19 7.13 -0.81 2.42
N TRP A 20 7.40 -0.38 3.65
CA TRP A 20 8.23 -1.09 4.60
C TRP A 20 7.33 -1.63 5.72
N LEU A 21 7.14 -2.95 5.79
CA LEU A 21 6.33 -3.56 6.85
C LEU A 21 7.07 -3.52 8.19
N GLU A 22 6.34 -3.17 9.25
CA GLU A 22 6.85 -3.27 10.61
C GLU A 22 7.26 -4.73 10.91
N GLY A 23 8.46 -4.91 11.47
CA GLY A 23 9.02 -6.23 11.77
C GLY A 23 9.55 -7.02 10.55
N LYS A 24 9.57 -6.44 9.35
CA LYS A 24 10.23 -7.03 8.17
C LYS A 24 11.43 -6.18 7.76
N ASN A 25 12.46 -6.84 7.20
CA ASN A 25 13.70 -6.20 6.74
C ASN A 25 13.73 -5.99 5.21
N TYR A 26 12.60 -6.05 4.53
CA TYR A 26 12.52 -5.84 3.08
C TYR A 26 11.30 -5.01 2.69
N PRO A 27 11.42 -4.15 1.67
CA PRO A 27 10.29 -3.39 1.17
C PRO A 27 9.40 -4.25 0.26
N LEU A 28 8.12 -3.90 0.21
CA LEU A 28 7.10 -4.52 -0.61
C LEU A 28 6.55 -3.53 -1.61
N MET A 29 6.56 -3.91 -2.88
CA MET A 29 5.97 -3.10 -3.94
C MET A 29 4.52 -3.50 -4.14
N TYR A 30 3.68 -2.50 -4.29
CA TYR A 30 2.25 -2.64 -4.44
C TYR A 30 1.78 -1.69 -5.54
N THR A 31 1.27 -2.22 -6.63
CA THR A 31 0.72 -1.40 -7.72
C THR A 31 -0.78 -1.45 -7.68
N GLY A 32 -1.38 -0.28 -7.54
CA GLY A 32 -2.81 -0.11 -7.55
C GLY A 32 -3.41 0.36 -8.87
N LYS A 33 -4.49 -0.29 -9.30
CA LYS A 33 -5.27 0.05 -10.49
C LYS A 33 -6.76 0.07 -10.17
N GLN A 34 -7.45 1.19 -10.42
CA GLN A 34 -8.93 1.24 -10.50
C GLN A 34 -9.67 0.54 -9.33
N TYR A 35 -9.20 0.70 -8.10
CA TYR A 35 -9.84 0.08 -6.93
C TYR A 35 -10.98 0.93 -6.41
N ARG A 36 -11.95 0.28 -5.75
CA ARG A 36 -13.08 1.00 -5.12
C ARG A 36 -12.61 2.05 -4.10
N ASN A 37 -11.48 1.79 -3.45
CA ASN A 37 -10.93 2.64 -2.40
C ASN A 37 -9.86 3.62 -2.90
N TYR A 38 -9.77 3.89 -4.20
CA TYR A 38 -8.74 4.78 -4.77
C TYR A 38 -8.64 6.13 -4.04
N GLU A 39 -9.77 6.74 -3.69
CA GLU A 39 -9.81 8.02 -2.96
C GLU A 39 -9.14 7.96 -1.58
N ILE A 40 -9.12 6.80 -0.93
CA ILE A 40 -8.42 6.62 0.35
C ILE A 40 -6.91 6.54 0.08
N TRP A 41 -6.52 5.73 -0.90
CA TRP A 41 -5.12 5.54 -1.24
C TRP A 41 -4.44 6.81 -1.75
N SER A 42 -5.14 7.65 -2.51
CA SER A 42 -4.59 8.89 -3.08
C SER A 42 -4.29 9.97 -2.04
N GLN A 43 -4.84 9.86 -0.83
CA GLN A 43 -4.59 10.80 0.26
C GLN A 43 -3.26 10.57 0.98
N PHE A 44 -2.71 9.36 0.88
CA PHE A 44 -1.50 8.98 1.59
C PHE A 44 -0.23 9.58 0.95
N LYS A 45 0.79 9.78 1.78
CA LYS A 45 2.05 10.41 1.42
C LYS A 45 3.24 9.54 1.79
N VAL A 46 4.37 9.80 1.15
CA VAL A 46 5.64 9.18 1.55
C VAL A 46 5.97 9.60 2.99
N GLY A 47 6.26 8.61 3.83
CA GLY A 47 6.50 8.80 5.25
C GLY A 47 5.35 8.35 6.15
N ASP A 48 4.13 8.30 5.62
CA ASP A 48 2.95 7.89 6.38
C ASP A 48 3.07 6.43 6.82
N TRP A 49 2.59 6.17 8.04
CA TRP A 49 2.34 4.82 8.51
C TRP A 49 0.86 4.49 8.27
N VAL A 50 0.63 3.34 7.66
CA VAL A 50 -0.71 2.83 7.37
C VAL A 50 -0.93 1.49 8.07
N GLU A 51 -2.16 1.28 8.53
CA GLU A 51 -2.65 0.03 9.09
C GLU A 51 -3.80 -0.53 8.25
N GLY A 52 -4.25 -1.74 8.57
CA GLY A 52 -5.34 -2.40 7.84
C GLY A 52 -4.94 -3.06 6.51
N LEU A 53 -3.65 -3.10 6.16
CA LEU A 53 -3.19 -3.83 4.97
C LEU A 53 -3.41 -5.34 5.15
N GLU A 54 -3.97 -6.00 4.13
CA GLU A 54 -4.20 -7.45 4.09
C GLU A 54 -3.51 -8.10 2.88
N TRP A 55 -3.07 -9.35 3.03
CA TRP A 55 -2.51 -10.11 1.92
C TRP A 55 -3.62 -10.68 1.06
N LYS A 56 -3.59 -10.39 -0.25
CA LYS A 56 -4.34 -11.15 -1.24
C LYS A 56 -3.63 -12.46 -1.59
N ASP A 57 -2.31 -12.41 -1.73
CA ASP A 57 -1.43 -13.57 -1.94
C ASP A 57 -0.02 -13.24 -1.40
N GLU A 58 0.30 -13.75 -0.21
CA GLU A 58 1.59 -13.49 0.44
C GLU A 58 2.78 -14.07 -0.33
N LYS A 59 2.62 -15.25 -0.95
CA LYS A 59 3.70 -15.90 -1.73
C LYS A 59 4.08 -15.06 -2.94
N LYS A 60 3.09 -14.43 -3.58
CA LYS A 60 3.29 -13.51 -4.70
C LYS A 60 3.54 -12.07 -4.26
N LYS A 61 3.54 -11.78 -2.95
CA LYS A 61 3.69 -10.44 -2.39
C LYS A 61 2.62 -9.46 -2.89
N LEU A 62 1.38 -9.93 -3.02
CA LEU A 62 0.24 -9.12 -3.46
C LEU A 62 -0.64 -8.75 -2.27
N ILE A 63 -0.79 -7.45 -2.02
CA ILE A 63 -1.69 -6.88 -1.02
C ILE A 63 -3.10 -6.74 -1.63
N ASP A 64 -4.12 -6.91 -0.81
CA ASP A 64 -5.49 -6.65 -1.22
C ASP A 64 -5.76 -5.14 -1.26
N ALA A 65 -6.38 -4.72 -2.35
CA ALA A 65 -6.52 -3.33 -2.70
C ALA A 65 -7.77 -2.66 -2.16
N ASP A 66 -8.76 -3.48 -1.88
CA ASP A 66 -10.01 -3.07 -1.30
C ASP A 66 -9.97 -3.18 0.23
N SER A 67 -8.79 -3.48 0.82
CA SER A 67 -8.60 -3.46 2.26
C SER A 67 -8.93 -2.08 2.86
N PRO A 68 -9.59 -2.02 4.03
CA PRO A 68 -9.95 -0.78 4.71
C PRO A 68 -8.72 -0.15 5.41
N VAL A 69 -7.78 0.32 4.60
CA VAL A 69 -6.54 0.95 5.07
C VAL A 69 -6.79 2.33 5.66
N HIS A 70 -6.03 2.68 6.68
CA HIS A 70 -6.13 3.96 7.39
C HIS A 70 -4.76 4.37 7.96
N LEU A 71 -4.60 5.65 8.29
CA LEU A 71 -3.40 6.16 8.95
C LEU A 71 -3.29 5.58 10.37
N ALA A 72 -2.05 5.27 10.76
CA ALA A 72 -1.69 4.57 12.00
C ALA A 72 -0.98 5.44 13.03
#